data_AF-A0A916HDG8-F1
#
_entry.id   AF-A0A916HDG8-F1
#
_cell.length_a   1.000
_cell.length_b   1.000
_cell.length_c   1.000
_cell.angle_alpha   90.00
_cell.angle_beta   90.00
_cell.angle_gamma   90.00
#
_symmetry.space_group_name_H-M   'P 1'
#
loop_
_entity.id
_entity.type
_entity.pdbx_description
1 polymer ?
#
loop_
_entity_poly.entity_id
_entity_poly.type
_entity_poly.pdbx_seq_one_letter_code
_entity_poly.pdbx_strand_id
1 'polypeptide(L)'
;MARTPPLRRLAHGAVLTLDDARGATVRVRQGQLWVTQYGDPVDHVLEAGDAWVVGRGGRTVVQAQRDSLFELARPVSPFDRAWRAFARIADPLGAWLRRATRARLGRRWAPYV
;
A
#
# COMPACT_ATOMS: atom_id res chain seq x y z
N MET A 1 8.54 -13.99 24.23
CA MET A 1 7.29 -13.21 24.17
C MET A 1 7.26 -12.44 22.86
N ALA A 2 6.17 -12.51 22.09
CA ALA A 2 6.04 -11.73 20.85
C ALA A 2 5.56 -10.31 21.18
N ARG A 3 6.32 -9.28 20.75
CA ARG A 3 5.95 -7.88 21.01
C ARG A 3 5.00 -7.40 19.91
N THR A 4 3.75 -7.14 20.25
CA THR A 4 2.73 -6.60 19.34
C THR A 4 3.27 -5.33 18.64
N PRO A 5 3.19 -5.21 17.31
CA PRO A 5 3.61 -4.01 16.61
C PRO A 5 2.70 -2.83 17.03
N PRO A 6 3.25 -1.63 17.27
CA PRO A 6 2.45 -0.48 17.65
C PRO A 6 1.52 -0.05 16.51
N LEU A 7 0.29 0.29 16.85
CA LEU A 7 -0.66 0.88 15.92
C LEU A 7 -0.22 2.30 15.53
N ARG A 8 -0.37 2.61 14.25
CA ARG A 8 -0.10 3.91 13.64
C ARG A 8 -1.38 4.48 13.08
N ARG A 9 -1.53 5.81 13.15
CA ARG A 9 -2.60 6.56 12.51
C ARG A 9 -2.03 7.35 11.33
N LEU A 10 -2.77 7.40 10.24
CA LEU A 10 -2.63 8.40 9.17
C LEU A 10 -4.00 9.02 8.94
N ALA A 11 -4.08 10.35 8.97
CA ALA A 11 -5.29 11.07 8.54
C ALA A 11 -5.43 11.00 7.02
N HIS A 12 -6.63 11.17 6.48
CA HIS A 12 -6.88 11.22 5.04
C HIS A 12 -5.90 12.17 4.31
N GLY A 13 -5.34 11.69 3.19
CA GLY A 13 -4.33 12.38 2.40
C GLY A 13 -2.90 12.28 2.94
N ALA A 14 -2.70 11.98 4.23
CA ALA A 14 -1.37 11.90 4.84
C ALA A 14 -0.55 10.70 4.33
N VAL A 15 0.77 10.89 4.30
CA VAL A 15 1.73 9.96 3.69
C VAL A 15 2.75 9.48 4.73
N LEU A 16 3.07 8.19 4.70
CA LEU A 16 4.21 7.57 5.36
C LEU A 16 5.15 6.97 4.31
N THR A 17 6.39 7.44 4.29
CA THR A 17 7.47 6.83 3.49
C THR A 17 8.18 5.74 4.29
N LEU A 18 8.46 4.63 3.63
CA LEU A 18 9.15 3.45 4.16
C LEU A 18 10.33 3.13 3.24
N ASP A 19 11.51 3.66 3.57
CA ASP A 19 12.75 3.38 2.84
C ASP A 19 13.39 2.06 3.34
N ASP A 20 13.77 1.20 2.40
CA ASP A 20 14.41 -0.12 2.59
C ASP A 20 13.71 -1.07 3.56
N ALA A 21 12.40 -0.90 3.75
CA ALA A 21 11.57 -1.67 4.68
C ALA A 21 11.24 -3.11 4.21
N ARG A 22 12.09 -3.73 3.36
CA ARG A 22 11.81 -5.04 2.74
C ARG A 22 11.51 -6.13 3.77
N GLY A 23 10.39 -6.83 3.60
CA GLY A 23 9.89 -7.84 4.53
C GLY A 23 9.08 -7.28 5.72
N ALA A 24 8.90 -5.96 5.82
CA ALA A 24 7.96 -5.38 6.79
C ALA A 24 6.52 -5.72 6.40
N THR A 25 5.63 -5.86 7.38
CA THR A 25 4.20 -6.12 7.15
C THR A 25 3.37 -4.91 7.55
N VAL A 26 2.56 -4.41 6.63
CA VAL A 26 1.49 -3.44 6.88
C VAL A 26 0.20 -4.23 7.13
N ARG A 27 -0.51 -3.99 8.24
CA ARG A 27 -1.86 -4.54 8.45
C ARG A 27 -2.87 -3.45 8.73
N VAL A 28 -3.88 -3.31 7.88
CA VAL A 28 -4.93 -2.29 8.08
C VAL A 28 -5.94 -2.81 9.10
N ARG A 29 -6.21 -2.01 10.14
CA ARG A 29 -7.23 -2.30 11.17
C ARG A 29 -8.49 -1.46 10.97
N GLN A 30 -8.35 -0.27 10.40
CA GLN A 30 -9.45 0.62 10.01
C GLN A 30 -8.97 1.53 8.87
N GLY A 31 -9.90 1.97 8.01
CA GLY A 31 -9.61 2.90 6.93
C GLY A 31 -9.26 2.20 5.61
N GLN A 32 -8.51 2.89 4.77
CA GLN A 32 -8.06 2.40 3.47
C GLN A 32 -6.73 3.06 3.12
N LEU A 33 -5.74 2.27 2.71
CA LEU A 33 -4.40 2.74 2.31
C LEU A 33 -4.17 2.48 0.82
N TRP A 34 -3.52 3.42 0.13
CA TRP A 34 -2.87 3.19 -1.16
C TRP A 34 -1.36 3.02 -0.92
N VAL A 35 -0.75 2.02 -1.55
CA VAL A 35 0.65 1.65 -1.36
C VAL A 35 1.31 1.50 -2.73
N THR A 36 2.31 2.33 -2.99
CA THR A 36 3.18 2.19 -4.17
C THR A 36 4.59 1.80 -3.74
N GLN A 37 5.27 0.99 -4.54
CA GLN A 37 6.60 0.46 -4.23
C GLN A 37 7.55 0.65 -5.42
N TYR A 38 8.77 1.13 -5.13
CA TYR A 38 9.81 1.27 -6.13
C TYR A 38 10.12 -0.08 -6.81
N GLY A 39 10.03 -0.10 -8.14
CA GLY A 39 10.24 -1.30 -8.95
C GLY A 39 9.07 -2.31 -8.91
N ASP A 40 7.93 -1.96 -8.32
CA ASP A 40 6.68 -2.71 -8.48
C ASP A 40 5.85 -2.09 -9.62
N PRO A 41 5.37 -2.86 -10.61
CA PRO A 41 4.62 -2.29 -11.75
C PRO A 41 3.17 -1.95 -11.44
N VAL A 42 2.69 -2.20 -10.21
CA VAL A 42 1.32 -1.94 -9.77
C VAL A 42 1.31 -1.31 -8.38
N ASP A 43 0.33 -0.43 -8.14
CA ASP A 43 -0.01 0.03 -6.81
C ASP A 43 -1.02 -0.92 -6.15
N HIS A 44 -1.02 -0.96 -4.82
CA HIS A 44 -1.90 -1.81 -4.02
C HIS A 44 -2.86 -0.93 -3.21
N VAL A 45 -4.15 -1.25 -3.20
CA VAL A 45 -5.13 -0.65 -2.28
C VAL A 45 -5.44 -1.68 -1.20
N LEU A 46 -5.34 -1.27 0.06
CA LEU A 46 -5.51 -2.12 1.23
C LEU A 46 -6.69 -1.63 2.07
N GLU A 47 -7.66 -2.49 2.34
CA GLU A 47 -8.84 -2.22 3.15
C GLU A 47 -8.71 -2.81 4.57
N ALA A 48 -9.62 -2.44 5.47
CA ALA A 48 -9.60 -2.92 6.86
C ALA A 48 -9.74 -4.46 6.94
N GLY A 49 -8.67 -5.11 7.42
CA GLY A 49 -8.51 -6.56 7.41
C GLY A 49 -7.25 -7.02 6.66
N ASP A 50 -6.81 -6.26 5.65
CA ASP A 50 -5.70 -6.65 4.78
C ASP A 50 -4.33 -6.63 5.48
N ALA A 51 -3.45 -7.53 5.00
CA ALA A 51 -2.08 -7.69 5.48
C ALA A 51 -1.11 -7.84 4.30
N TRP A 52 -0.41 -6.76 3.96
CA TRP A 52 0.51 -6.68 2.82
C TRP A 52 1.97 -6.66 3.28
N VAL A 53 2.89 -7.21 2.47
CA VAL A 53 4.31 -7.35 2.80
C VAL A 53 5.15 -6.59 1.77
N VAL A 54 6.08 -5.77 2.25
CA VAL A 54 7.03 -5.00 1.43
C VAL A 54 7.95 -5.98 0.67
N GLY A 55 7.65 -6.28 -0.60
CA GLY A 55 8.35 -7.35 -1.34
C GLY A 55 9.78 -6.99 -1.78
N ARG A 56 10.00 -5.76 -2.24
CA ARG A 56 11.25 -5.25 -2.81
C ARG A 56 12.01 -4.35 -1.82
N GLY A 57 13.27 -4.05 -2.15
CA GLY A 57 14.06 -3.01 -1.47
C GLY A 57 13.77 -1.61 -2.04
N GLY A 58 14.42 -0.59 -1.50
CA GLY A 58 14.18 0.81 -1.86
C GLY A 58 12.89 1.37 -1.25
N ARG A 59 12.38 2.44 -1.84
CA ARG A 59 11.26 3.23 -1.30
C ARG A 59 9.91 2.57 -1.50
N THR A 60 9.13 2.48 -0.43
CA THR A 60 7.68 2.23 -0.46
C THR A 60 6.95 3.44 0.13
N VAL A 61 5.85 3.87 -0.48
CA VAL A 61 5.06 5.01 -0.04
C VAL A 61 3.65 4.55 0.27
N VAL A 62 3.17 4.88 1.47
CA VAL A 62 1.86 4.52 2.00
C VAL A 62 1.05 5.80 2.20
N GLN A 63 -0.07 5.98 1.49
CA GLN A 63 -0.97 7.11 1.65
C GLN A 63 -2.32 6.66 2.20
N ALA A 64 -2.86 7.41 3.16
CA ALA A 64 -4.21 7.19 3.66
C ALA A 64 -5.27 7.74 2.69
N GLN A 65 -6.03 6.84 2.06
CA GLN A 65 -7.20 7.21 1.24
C GLN A 65 -8.42 7.54 2.11
N ARG A 66 -8.44 7.09 3.36
CA ARG A 66 -9.35 7.53 4.44
C ARG A 66 -8.56 7.61 5.74
N ASP A 67 -9.10 8.23 6.78
CA ASP A 67 -8.53 8.14 8.14
C ASP A 67 -8.31 6.66 8.51
N SER A 68 -7.05 6.31 8.76
CA SER A 68 -6.60 4.92 8.79
C SER A 68 -5.80 4.59 10.04
N LEU A 69 -6.04 3.38 10.57
CA LEU A 69 -5.35 2.78 11.70
C LEU A 69 -4.71 1.47 11.24
N PHE A 70 -3.40 1.32 11.38
CA PHE A 70 -2.67 0.16 10.85
C PHE A 70 -1.48 -0.24 11.74
N GLU A 71 -1.10 -1.52 11.67
CA GLU A 71 0.16 -2.02 12.23
C GLU A 71 1.28 -1.89 11.20
N LEU A 72 2.50 -1.60 11.66
CA LEU A 72 3.72 -1.77 10.89
C LEU A 72 4.68 -2.68 11.66
N ALA A 73 4.74 -3.96 11.28
CA ALA A 73 5.70 -4.91 11.82
C ALA A 73 7.03 -4.78 11.06
N ARG A 74 8.16 -4.68 11.78
CA ARG A 74 9.50 -4.75 11.18
C ARG A 74 9.79 -6.16 10.63
N PRO A 75 10.71 -6.31 9.66
CA PRO A 75 11.04 -7.61 9.09
C PRO A 75 11.57 -8.57 10.15
N VAL A 76 11.04 -9.80 10.15
CA VAL A 76 11.67 -10.98 10.76
C VAL A 76 11.80 -12.05 9.68
N SER A 77 13.04 -12.45 9.40
CA SER A 77 13.42 -13.25 8.23
C SER A 77 13.00 -14.73 8.36
N PRO A 78 12.65 -15.48 7.28
CA PRO A 78 12.19 -15.00 5.97
C PRO A 78 10.90 -15.64 5.42
N PHE A 79 10.44 -16.80 5.92
CA PHE A 79 9.65 -17.75 5.10
C PHE A 79 8.21 -18.02 5.57
N ASP A 80 7.82 -17.51 6.74
CA ASP A 80 7.01 -18.33 7.67
C ASP A 80 5.48 -18.37 7.41
N ARG A 81 4.86 -17.32 6.82
CA ARG A 81 3.38 -17.15 6.87
C ARG A 81 2.65 -16.54 5.66
N ALA A 82 3.33 -16.16 4.57
CA ALA A 82 2.81 -15.13 3.65
C ALA A 82 2.09 -15.57 2.36
N TRP A 83 2.00 -16.85 1.99
CA TRP A 83 1.33 -17.25 0.71
C TRP A 83 -0.18 -17.50 0.83
N ARG A 84 -0.72 -17.67 2.04
CA ARG A 84 -2.11 -18.15 2.27
C ARG A 84 -3.17 -17.05 2.39
N ALA A 85 -2.83 -15.77 2.17
CA ALA A 85 -3.76 -14.65 2.32
C ALA A 85 -4.32 -14.10 0.99
N PHE A 86 -3.53 -14.12 -0.10
CA PHE A 86 -3.86 -13.45 -1.37
C PHE A 86 -4.09 -14.42 -2.54
N ALA A 87 -4.89 -15.46 -2.30
CA ALA A 87 -5.33 -16.42 -3.32
C ALA A 87 -6.79 -16.22 -3.76
N ARG A 88 -7.44 -15.12 -3.35
CA ARG A 88 -8.85 -14.80 -3.68
C ARG A 88 -9.13 -13.30 -3.87
N ILE A 89 -8.44 -12.71 -4.86
CA ILE A 89 -9.07 -12.08 -6.04
C ILE A 89 -7.91 -11.79 -6.99
N ALA A 90 -7.85 -12.59 -8.05
CA ALA A 90 -7.04 -12.33 -9.23
C ALA A 90 -7.95 -12.58 -10.43
N ASP A 91 -8.69 -11.55 -10.82
CA ASP A 91 -9.40 -11.50 -12.10
C ASP A 91 -9.03 -10.19 -12.80
N PRO A 92 -8.85 -10.19 -14.13
CA PRO A 92 -7.76 -9.40 -14.71
C PRO A 92 -8.25 -8.17 -15.49
N LEU A 93 -7.30 -7.32 -15.89
CA LEU A 93 -7.43 -6.35 -17.00
C LEU A 93 -8.46 -5.20 -16.84
N GLY A 94 -9.27 -5.17 -15.77
CA GLY A 94 -10.38 -4.22 -15.62
C GLY A 94 -10.03 -2.77 -15.28
N ALA A 95 -8.92 -2.50 -14.58
CA ALA A 95 -8.53 -1.12 -14.18
C ALA A 95 -7.81 -0.33 -15.29
N TRP A 96 -7.37 -1.02 -16.35
CA TRP A 96 -6.58 -0.41 -17.43
C TRP A 96 -7.48 -0.05 -18.62
N LEU A 97 -7.82 1.25 -18.72
CA LEU A 97 -8.48 1.97 -19.82
C LEU A 97 -9.98 2.35 -19.69
N ARG A 98 -10.18 3.57 -19.16
CA ARG A 98 -10.97 4.69 -19.74
C ARG A 98 -12.49 4.80 -19.51
N ARG A 99 -12.85 6.03 -19.10
CA ARG A 99 -14.11 6.79 -19.38
C ARG A 99 -15.36 6.26 -18.65
N ALA A 100 -16.31 7.10 -18.23
CA ALA A 100 -16.51 8.55 -18.34
C ALA A 100 -17.46 8.99 -17.18
N THR A 101 -17.54 10.21 -16.68
CA THR A 101 -16.82 11.49 -16.86
C THR A 101 -17.07 12.34 -15.57
N ARG A 102 -16.57 13.57 -15.35
CA ARG A 102 -16.02 14.57 -16.28
C ARG A 102 -14.67 15.16 -15.82
N ALA A 103 -14.40 16.42 -15.49
CA ALA A 103 -15.16 17.67 -15.43
C ALA A 103 -14.45 18.77 -16.27
N ARG A 104 -13.97 19.84 -15.63
CA ARG A 104 -13.24 20.97 -16.24
C ARG A 104 -12.26 21.57 -15.22
N LEU A 105 -10.98 21.58 -15.60
CA LEU A 105 -9.83 22.42 -15.19
C LEU A 105 -8.62 21.56 -14.78
N GLY A 106 -7.40 21.77 -15.30
CA GLY A 106 -7.01 22.61 -16.44
C GLY A 106 -5.51 22.98 -16.40
N ARG A 107 -4.79 22.78 -17.51
CA ARG A 107 -3.32 22.96 -17.67
C ARG A 107 -2.51 21.89 -16.92
N ARG A 108 -1.79 20.98 -17.59
CA ARG A 108 -0.55 21.14 -18.40
C ARG A 108 0.69 21.34 -17.53
N TRP A 109 1.26 20.23 -17.07
CA TRP A 109 2.66 20.08 -16.66
C TRP A 109 3.25 18.87 -17.38
N ALA A 110 4.54 18.89 -17.70
CA ALA A 110 5.24 17.84 -18.45
C ALA A 110 6.48 17.37 -17.67
N PRO A 111 6.93 16.11 -17.84
CA PRO A 111 8.20 15.64 -17.28
C PRO A 111 9.39 16.23 -18.05
N TYR A 112 10.55 16.27 -17.39
CA TYR A 112 11.82 16.65 -18.01
C TYR A 112 12.44 15.47 -18.78
N VAL A 113 12.59 15.63 -20.09
CA VAL A 113 13.67 15.06 -20.93
C VAL A 113 14.03 16.11 -21.97
#